data_AF-A0A4V0NHD3-F1
#
_entry.id   AF-A0A4V0NHD3-F1
#
_cell.length_a   1.000
_cell.length_b   1.000
_cell.length_c   1.000
_cell.angle_alpha   90.00
_cell.angle_beta   90.00
_cell.angle_gamma   90.00
#
_symmetry.space_group_name_H-M   'P 1'
#
loop_
_entity.id
_entity.type
_entity.pdbx_description
1 polymer ?
#
loop_
_entity_poly.entity_id
_entity_poly.type
_entity_poly.pdbx_seq_one_letter_code
_entity_poly.pdbx_strand_id
1 'polypeptide(L)'
;MIKGNDMIWEIERHDWSNLRAEGSASQIPHAIRELQAAATESEALAAYWKIDNTIVVQGQVYQAALAAVPCLLGVLLRCPDAARRHVLELLVQIGSGEVAACEIELGEADLVQRCLREIARGLPIYVDIIEHAANADECAFCVDLLGLSCGVDHGLRERVLWYFERVRVNASFEGAQRLIRSWMEELNS
;
A
#
# COMPACT_ATOMS: atom_id res chain seq x y z
N MET A 1 32.60 0.76 1.79
CA MET A 1 31.48 1.72 1.90
C MET A 1 30.40 1.26 0.94
N ILE A 2 29.44 0.47 1.43
CA ILE A 2 28.29 0.04 0.64
C ILE A 2 27.43 1.30 0.50
N LYS A 3 27.37 1.90 -0.71
CA LYS A 3 26.39 2.95 -0.99
C LYS A 3 25.02 2.36 -0.66
N GLY A 4 24.22 3.10 0.10
CA GLY A 4 22.92 2.65 0.61
C GLY A 4 22.17 1.89 -0.48
N ASN A 5 21.95 0.61 -0.26
CA ASN A 5 21.41 -0.26 -1.29
C ASN A 5 19.96 0.16 -1.52
N ASP A 6 19.73 0.80 -2.65
CA ASP A 6 18.41 1.06 -3.23
C ASP A 6 17.57 -0.23 -3.21
N MET A 7 16.25 -0.12 -3.31
CA MET A 7 15.30 -1.25 -3.42
C MET A 7 15.46 -2.10 -4.71
N ILE A 8 16.66 -2.07 -5.31
CA ILE A 8 17.03 -2.64 -6.59
C ILE A 8 16.71 -4.12 -6.65
N TRP A 9 17.08 -4.92 -5.64
CA TRP A 9 16.94 -6.39 -5.74
C TRP A 9 15.49 -6.85 -5.75
N GLU A 10 14.63 -6.23 -4.94
CA GLU A 10 13.21 -6.59 -4.91
C GLU A 10 12.53 -6.18 -6.22
N ILE A 11 12.89 -5.04 -6.80
CA ILE A 11 12.38 -4.63 -8.11
C ILE A 11 12.93 -5.56 -9.21
N GLU A 12 14.21 -5.94 -9.17
CA GLU A 12 14.89 -6.71 -10.22
C GLU A 12 14.49 -8.19 -10.27
N ARG A 13 13.99 -8.77 -9.18
CA ARG A 13 13.61 -10.20 -9.17
C ARG A 13 12.36 -10.50 -10.01
N HIS A 14 11.63 -9.47 -10.45
CA HIS A 14 10.39 -9.60 -11.22
C HIS A 14 10.65 -9.36 -12.71
N ASP A 15 10.04 -10.20 -13.55
CA ASP A 15 10.01 -10.01 -15.00
C ASP A 15 8.83 -9.10 -15.39
N TRP A 16 9.00 -7.79 -15.18
CA TRP A 16 7.96 -6.78 -15.38
C TRP A 16 7.42 -6.72 -16.81
N SER A 17 8.21 -7.09 -17.81
CA SER A 17 7.73 -7.15 -19.20
C SER A 17 6.64 -8.19 -19.43
N ASN A 18 6.60 -9.23 -18.60
CA ASN A 18 5.67 -10.35 -18.71
C ASN A 18 4.53 -10.30 -17.69
N LEU A 19 4.48 -9.28 -16.84
CA LEU A 19 3.37 -9.07 -15.90
C LEU A 19 2.22 -8.34 -16.58
N ARG A 20 1.00 -8.85 -16.41
CA ARG A 20 -0.21 -8.20 -16.90
C ARG A 20 -0.53 -6.95 -16.10
N ALA A 21 -0.95 -5.91 -16.82
CA ALA A 21 -1.26 -4.58 -16.33
C ALA A 21 -2.22 -3.91 -17.32
N GLU A 22 -2.73 -2.73 -16.96
CA GLU A 22 -3.31 -1.84 -17.96
C GLU A 22 -2.17 -1.34 -18.86
N GLY A 23 -2.11 -1.85 -20.09
CA GLY A 23 -0.99 -1.62 -20.99
C GLY A 23 0.23 -2.48 -20.63
N SER A 24 1.34 -1.84 -20.23
CA SER A 24 2.64 -2.49 -20.04
C SER A 24 3.25 -2.17 -18.68
N ALA A 25 3.56 -3.20 -17.89
CA ALA A 25 4.22 -3.06 -16.60
C ALA A 25 5.73 -2.76 -16.68
N SER A 26 6.33 -2.73 -17.88
CA SER A 26 7.79 -2.53 -18.07
C SER A 26 8.34 -1.21 -17.49
N GLN A 27 7.50 -0.19 -17.32
CA GLN A 27 7.90 1.11 -16.75
C GLN A 27 7.73 1.21 -15.23
N ILE A 28 7.04 0.24 -14.60
CA ILE A 28 6.81 0.24 -13.15
C ILE A 28 8.11 0.28 -12.35
N PRO A 29 9.17 -0.49 -12.69
CA PRO A 29 10.47 -0.40 -12.00
C PRO A 29 11.05 1.00 -11.97
N HIS A 30 10.87 1.76 -13.05
CA HIS A 30 11.39 3.12 -13.14
C HIS A 30 10.54 4.06 -12.27
N ALA A 31 9.21 3.98 -12.39
CA ALA A 31 8.28 4.79 -11.60
C ALA A 31 8.41 4.56 -10.09
N ILE A 32 8.62 3.31 -9.64
CA ILE A 32 8.87 3.01 -8.21
C ILE A 32 10.15 3.69 -7.71
N ARG A 33 11.22 3.70 -8.52
CA ARG A 33 12.48 4.38 -8.16
C ARG A 33 12.32 5.91 -8.15
N GLU A 34 11.58 6.47 -9.10
CA GLU A 34 11.24 7.89 -9.11
C GLU A 34 10.44 8.27 -7.86
N LEU A 35 9.44 7.46 -7.49
CA LEU A 35 8.64 7.69 -6.28
C LEU A 35 9.50 7.62 -5.02
N GLN A 36 10.40 6.65 -4.92
CA GLN A 36 11.33 6.54 -3.78
C GLN A 36 12.25 7.77 -3.65
N ALA A 37 12.68 8.33 -4.78
CA ALA A 37 13.63 9.44 -4.83
C ALA A 37 12.97 10.83 -4.84
N ALA A 38 11.64 10.90 -4.92
CA ALA A 38 10.91 12.16 -5.04
C ALA A 38 11.14 13.05 -3.82
N ALA A 39 11.74 14.22 -4.04
CA ALA A 39 12.02 15.20 -3.00
C ALA A 39 10.86 16.19 -2.81
N THR A 40 9.95 16.25 -3.78
CA THR A 40 8.80 17.16 -3.78
C THR A 40 7.49 16.43 -4.03
N GLU A 41 6.40 17.03 -3.57
CA GLU A 41 5.04 16.52 -3.77
C GLU A 41 4.72 16.33 -5.27
N SER A 42 5.17 17.26 -6.12
CA SER A 42 4.93 17.19 -7.56
C SER A 42 5.67 16.02 -8.23
N GLU A 43 6.90 15.72 -7.81
CA GLU A 43 7.66 14.57 -8.30
C GLU A 43 7.00 13.26 -7.85
N ALA A 44 6.60 13.20 -6.58
CA ALA A 44 5.94 12.04 -6.01
C ALA A 44 4.61 11.75 -6.71
N LEU A 45 3.77 12.77 -6.90
CA LEU A 45 2.50 12.66 -7.61
C LEU A 45 2.70 12.21 -9.07
N ALA A 46 3.71 12.73 -9.76
CA ALA A 46 4.00 12.33 -11.13
C ALA A 46 4.41 10.85 -11.22
N ALA A 47 5.23 10.37 -10.29
CA ALA A 47 5.63 8.97 -10.22
C ALA A 47 4.46 8.06 -9.81
N TYR A 48 3.67 8.48 -8.82
CA TYR A 48 2.43 7.84 -8.38
C TYR A 48 1.49 7.57 -9.57
N TRP A 49 1.22 8.59 -10.40
CA TRP A 49 0.31 8.46 -11.54
C TRP A 49 0.78 7.46 -12.60
N LYS A 50 2.10 7.26 -12.75
CA LYS A 50 2.63 6.23 -13.66
C LYS A 50 2.35 4.82 -13.12
N ILE A 51 2.33 4.65 -11.80
CA ILE A 51 2.07 3.37 -11.14
C ILE A 51 0.56 3.09 -11.11
N ASP A 52 -0.23 4.02 -10.57
CA ASP A 52 -1.69 3.92 -10.41
C ASP A 52 -2.37 3.57 -11.74
N ASN A 53 -2.14 4.37 -12.80
CA ASN A 53 -2.70 4.15 -14.14
C ASN A 53 -2.21 2.88 -14.87
N THR A 54 -1.45 2.02 -14.21
CA THR A 54 -0.92 0.79 -14.80
C THR A 54 -1.32 -0.44 -13.98
N ILE A 55 -1.20 -0.40 -12.65
CA ILE A 55 -1.42 -1.59 -11.80
C ILE A 55 -2.77 -1.59 -11.08
N VAL A 56 -3.39 -0.42 -10.90
CA VAL A 56 -4.70 -0.26 -10.26
C VAL A 56 -5.49 0.86 -10.94
N VAL A 57 -6.22 0.52 -12.00
CA VAL A 57 -6.88 1.52 -12.85
C VAL A 57 -8.37 1.55 -12.56
N GLN A 58 -8.90 2.70 -12.13
CA GLN A 58 -10.31 2.86 -11.79
C GLN A 58 -10.81 1.80 -10.77
N GLY A 59 -9.95 1.45 -9.81
CA GLY A 59 -10.24 0.43 -8.80
C GLY A 59 -10.06 -1.02 -9.27
N GLN A 60 -9.72 -1.26 -10.53
CA GLN A 60 -9.42 -2.59 -11.07
C GLN A 60 -7.93 -2.92 -10.88
N VAL A 61 -7.64 -4.02 -10.18
CA VAL A 61 -6.30 -4.46 -9.82
C VAL A 61 -5.81 -5.52 -10.80
N TYR A 62 -4.61 -5.31 -11.32
CA TYR A 62 -3.97 -6.17 -12.33
C TYR A 62 -2.82 -6.98 -11.72
N GLN A 63 -2.40 -8.05 -12.40
CA GLN A 63 -1.37 -8.98 -11.90
C GLN A 63 -0.08 -8.27 -11.42
N ALA A 64 0.35 -7.23 -12.12
CA ALA A 64 1.54 -6.45 -11.80
C ALA A 64 1.49 -5.81 -10.39
N ALA A 65 0.30 -5.56 -9.83
CA ALA A 65 0.15 -5.05 -8.48
C ALA A 65 0.78 -5.97 -7.43
N LEU A 66 0.66 -7.30 -7.61
CA LEU A 66 1.23 -8.27 -6.68
C LEU A 66 2.76 -8.20 -6.61
N ALA A 67 3.42 -7.87 -7.72
CA ALA A 67 4.87 -7.63 -7.75
C ALA A 67 5.23 -6.25 -7.17
N ALA A 68 4.36 -5.25 -7.36
CA ALA A 68 4.59 -3.90 -6.87
C ALA A 68 4.47 -3.78 -5.34
N VAL A 69 3.56 -4.50 -4.70
CA VAL A 69 3.34 -4.41 -3.24
C VAL A 69 4.63 -4.54 -2.41
N PRO A 70 5.44 -5.62 -2.51
CA PRO A 70 6.65 -5.73 -1.68
C PRO A 70 7.70 -4.66 -2.02
N CYS A 71 7.73 -4.19 -3.28
CA CYS A 71 8.57 -3.06 -3.67
C CYS A 71 8.12 -1.77 -2.96
N LEU A 72 6.82 -1.48 -2.97
CA LEU A 72 6.23 -0.30 -2.32
C LEU A 72 6.44 -0.33 -0.79
N LEU A 73 6.32 -1.50 -0.15
CA LEU A 73 6.64 -1.66 1.28
C LEU A 73 8.10 -1.30 1.58
N GLY A 74 9.04 -1.71 0.72
CA GLY A 74 10.44 -1.35 0.92
C GLY A 74 10.79 0.09 0.54
N VAL A 75 9.99 0.74 -0.32
CA VAL A 75 10.04 2.19 -0.55
C VAL A 75 9.59 2.94 0.70
N LEU A 76 8.50 2.50 1.34
CA LEU A 76 7.92 3.13 2.53
C LEU A 76 8.93 3.30 3.68
N LEU A 77 9.89 2.38 3.80
CA LEU A 77 10.96 2.41 4.80
C LEU A 77 12.01 3.52 4.58
N ARG A 78 12.08 4.11 3.38
CA ARG A 78 13.23 4.93 2.95
C ARG A 78 12.84 6.19 2.19
N CYS A 79 11.57 6.34 1.81
CA CYS A 79 11.13 7.47 1.01
C CYS A 79 11.04 8.76 1.85
N PRO A 80 11.22 9.94 1.23
CA PRO A 80 10.91 11.21 1.86
C PRO A 80 9.42 11.34 2.23
N ASP A 81 9.10 12.28 3.12
CA ASP A 81 7.72 12.59 3.52
C ASP A 81 6.81 12.88 2.31
N ALA A 82 7.34 13.58 1.30
CA ALA A 82 6.61 13.91 0.07
C ALA A 82 6.12 12.69 -0.71
N ALA A 83 6.79 11.54 -0.59
CA ALA A 83 6.43 10.31 -1.28
C ALA A 83 5.60 9.37 -0.40
N ARG A 84 5.74 9.43 0.93
CA ARG A 84 5.15 8.48 1.86
C ARG A 84 3.63 8.41 1.73
N ARG A 85 2.94 9.55 1.65
CA ARG A 85 1.48 9.61 1.44
C ARG A 85 1.04 8.82 0.20
N HIS A 86 1.71 9.03 -0.93
CA HIS A 86 1.38 8.37 -2.21
C HIS A 86 1.65 6.87 -2.20
N VAL A 87 2.72 6.44 -1.51
CA VAL A 87 3.01 5.00 -1.33
C VAL A 87 1.92 4.33 -0.51
N LEU A 88 1.47 4.96 0.58
CA LEU A 88 0.39 4.46 1.41
C LEU A 88 -0.94 4.40 0.65
N GLU A 89 -1.25 5.44 -0.13
CA GLU A 89 -2.44 5.51 -0.97
C GLU A 89 -2.47 4.37 -2.00
N LEU A 90 -1.36 4.11 -2.71
CA LEU A 90 -1.26 2.98 -3.64
C LEU A 90 -1.53 1.63 -2.96
N LEU A 91 -0.97 1.41 -1.77
CA LEU A 91 -1.20 0.16 -1.02
C LEU A 91 -2.69 0.02 -0.64
N VAL A 92 -3.34 1.12 -0.23
CA VAL A 92 -4.79 1.12 0.07
C VAL A 92 -5.61 0.84 -1.18
N GLN A 93 -5.31 1.46 -2.31
CA GLN A 93 -6.03 1.22 -3.56
C GLN A 93 -5.88 -0.22 -4.05
N ILE A 94 -4.68 -0.79 -3.95
CA ILE A 94 -4.45 -2.20 -4.31
C ILE A 94 -5.22 -3.14 -3.35
N GLY A 95 -5.23 -2.83 -2.06
CA GLY A 95 -5.86 -3.68 -1.03
C GLY A 95 -7.39 -3.59 -0.99
N SER A 96 -7.96 -2.45 -1.39
CA SER A 96 -9.40 -2.19 -1.39
C SER A 96 -10.06 -2.28 -2.78
N GLY A 97 -9.25 -2.44 -3.83
CA GLY A 97 -9.73 -2.59 -5.20
C GLY A 97 -10.36 -3.96 -5.50
N GLU A 98 -10.87 -4.10 -6.71
CA GLU A 98 -11.45 -5.32 -7.25
C GLU A 98 -10.52 -5.93 -8.30
N VAL A 99 -10.53 -7.24 -8.44
CA VAL A 99 -9.74 -7.91 -9.50
C VAL A 99 -10.26 -7.46 -10.87
N ALA A 100 -9.36 -7.05 -11.76
CA ALA A 100 -9.73 -6.68 -13.12
C ALA A 100 -10.48 -7.83 -13.82
N ALA A 101 -11.55 -7.53 -14.58
CA ALA A 101 -12.36 -8.56 -15.22
C ALA A 101 -11.54 -9.54 -16.09
N CYS A 102 -10.54 -9.03 -16.82
CA CYS A 102 -9.64 -9.85 -17.63
C CYS A 102 -8.76 -10.80 -16.79
N GLU A 103 -8.39 -10.42 -15.57
CA GLU A 103 -7.64 -11.28 -14.65
C GLU A 103 -8.54 -12.41 -14.09
N ILE A 104 -9.82 -12.10 -13.83
CA ILE A 104 -10.81 -13.11 -13.42
C ILE A 104 -10.99 -14.16 -14.53
N GLU A 105 -11.13 -13.74 -15.78
CA GLU A 105 -11.23 -14.63 -16.94
C GLU A 105 -10.01 -15.55 -17.09
N LEU A 106 -8.84 -15.10 -16.63
CA LEU A 106 -7.59 -15.86 -16.61
C LEU A 106 -7.41 -16.72 -15.34
N GLY A 107 -8.40 -16.75 -14.45
CA GLY A 107 -8.40 -17.58 -13.24
C GLY A 107 -7.73 -16.93 -12.02
N GLU A 108 -7.51 -15.62 -12.02
CA GLU A 108 -6.81 -14.89 -10.96
C GLU A 108 -7.79 -14.20 -9.98
N ALA A 109 -8.94 -14.83 -9.72
CA ALA A 109 -9.98 -14.27 -8.85
C ALA A 109 -9.52 -14.00 -7.40
N ASP A 110 -8.41 -14.60 -6.95
CA ASP A 110 -7.82 -14.38 -5.64
C ASP A 110 -6.66 -13.36 -5.63
N LEU A 111 -6.46 -12.62 -6.73
CA LEU A 111 -5.33 -11.70 -6.89
C LEU A 111 -5.26 -10.64 -5.77
N VAL A 112 -6.37 -9.94 -5.48
CA VAL A 112 -6.40 -8.92 -4.41
C VAL A 112 -6.13 -9.55 -3.05
N GLN A 113 -6.67 -10.75 -2.79
CA GLN A 113 -6.39 -11.51 -1.55
C GLN A 113 -4.89 -11.82 -1.39
N ARG A 114 -4.20 -12.16 -2.48
CA ARG A 114 -2.73 -12.34 -2.47
C ARG A 114 -1.99 -11.02 -2.24
N CYS A 115 -2.41 -9.93 -2.87
CA CYS A 115 -1.85 -8.60 -2.60
C CYS A 115 -2.00 -8.21 -1.13
N LEU A 116 -3.19 -8.42 -0.55
CA LEU A 116 -3.46 -8.14 0.86
C LEU A 116 -2.58 -8.94 1.82
N ARG A 117 -2.28 -10.22 1.52
CA ARG A 117 -1.33 -11.01 2.33
C ARG A 117 0.08 -10.42 2.31
N GLU A 118 0.49 -9.83 1.19
CA GLU A 118 1.77 -9.12 1.09
C GLU A 118 1.71 -7.78 1.84
N ILE A 119 0.65 -6.99 1.64
CA ILE A 119 0.39 -5.72 2.35
C ILE A 119 0.43 -5.92 3.87
N ALA A 120 -0.19 -6.99 4.39
CA ALA A 120 -0.24 -7.29 5.82
C ALA A 120 1.15 -7.45 6.46
N ARG A 121 2.20 -7.76 5.67
CA ARG A 121 3.58 -7.83 6.17
C ARG A 121 4.14 -6.46 6.54
N GLY A 122 3.55 -5.38 6.01
CA GLY A 122 3.87 -4.00 6.35
C GLY A 122 3.31 -3.52 7.69
N LEU A 123 2.51 -4.33 8.40
CA LEU A 123 1.80 -3.92 9.61
C LEU A 123 2.68 -3.18 10.65
N PRO A 124 3.90 -3.64 11.00
CA PRO A 124 4.75 -2.89 11.93
C PRO A 124 5.13 -1.49 11.44
N ILE A 125 5.28 -1.31 10.12
CA ILE A 125 5.61 -0.02 9.49
C ILE A 125 4.42 0.94 9.62
N TYR A 126 3.19 0.45 9.41
CA TYR A 126 1.99 1.28 9.51
C TYR A 126 1.77 1.80 10.94
N VAL A 127 2.01 0.94 11.94
CA VAL A 127 1.93 1.33 13.36
C VAL A 127 2.96 2.41 13.68
N ASP A 128 4.21 2.23 13.24
CA ASP A 128 5.28 3.22 13.44
C ASP A 128 4.94 4.58 12.81
N ILE A 129 4.40 4.56 11.58
CA ILE A 129 3.94 5.79 10.92
C ILE A 129 2.82 6.44 11.72
N ILE A 130 1.82 5.69 12.21
CA ILE A 130 0.74 6.28 13.01
C ILE A 130 1.26 6.89 14.31
N GLU A 131 2.19 6.24 15.00
CA GLU A 131 2.79 6.76 16.25
C GLU A 131 3.51 8.10 16.05
N HIS A 132 4.04 8.34 14.85
CA HIS A 132 4.79 9.53 14.50
C HIS A 132 4.07 10.42 13.47
N ALA A 133 2.80 10.15 13.17
CA ALA A 133 2.08 10.79 12.08
C ALA A 133 1.89 12.28 12.34
N ALA A 134 2.49 13.12 11.50
CA ALA A 134 2.21 14.55 11.43
C ALA A 134 1.08 14.87 10.43
N ASN A 135 0.69 13.91 9.60
CA ASN A 135 -0.27 14.07 8.52
C ASN A 135 -1.52 13.19 8.75
N ALA A 136 -2.70 13.81 8.67
CA ALA A 136 -3.98 13.13 8.85
C ALA A 136 -4.23 12.06 7.78
N ASP A 137 -3.79 12.27 6.54
CA ASP A 137 -3.96 11.33 5.43
C ASP A 137 -3.10 10.09 5.62
N GLU A 138 -1.84 10.25 6.02
CA GLU A 138 -0.95 9.11 6.31
C GLU A 138 -1.52 8.25 7.45
N CYS A 139 -2.04 8.90 8.50
CA CYS A 139 -2.73 8.22 9.60
C CYS A 139 -3.97 7.47 9.10
N ALA A 140 -4.81 8.09 8.27
CA ALA A 140 -6.00 7.48 7.70
C ALA A 140 -5.66 6.27 6.83
N PHE A 141 -4.72 6.38 5.90
CA PHE A 141 -4.29 5.26 5.06
C PHE A 141 -3.69 4.12 5.88
N CYS A 142 -2.89 4.42 6.91
CA CYS A 142 -2.36 3.37 7.78
C CYS A 142 -3.48 2.67 8.57
N VAL A 143 -4.51 3.39 9.02
CA VAL A 143 -5.70 2.79 9.65
C VAL A 143 -6.39 1.83 8.70
N ASP A 144 -6.60 2.23 7.44
CA ASP A 144 -7.19 1.37 6.42
C ASP A 144 -6.33 0.13 6.17
N LEU A 145 -5.02 0.28 6.05
CA LEU A 145 -4.11 -0.85 5.85
C LEU A 145 -4.14 -1.84 7.02
N LEU A 146 -4.24 -1.37 8.27
CA LEU A 146 -4.41 -2.22 9.44
C LEU A 146 -5.74 -3.01 9.40
N GLY A 147 -6.84 -2.34 9.03
CA GLY A 147 -8.15 -2.95 8.89
C GLY A 147 -8.17 -4.01 7.79
N LEU A 148 -7.73 -3.64 6.58
CA LEU A 148 -7.61 -4.52 5.42
C LEU A 148 -6.76 -5.77 5.71
N SER A 149 -5.68 -5.62 6.48
CA SER A 149 -4.81 -6.74 6.87
C SER A 149 -5.54 -7.81 7.69
N CYS A 150 -6.54 -7.43 8.49
CA CYS A 150 -7.35 -8.37 9.27
C CYS A 150 -8.30 -9.22 8.43
N GLY A 151 -8.57 -8.80 7.19
CA GLY A 151 -9.36 -9.55 6.21
C GLY A 151 -8.67 -10.82 5.71
N VAL A 152 -7.33 -10.85 5.74
CA VAL A 152 -6.52 -11.99 5.27
C VAL A 152 -5.80 -12.74 6.38
N ASP A 153 -5.58 -12.11 7.54
CA ASP A 153 -5.02 -12.76 8.73
C ASP A 153 -5.84 -12.39 9.97
N HIS A 154 -6.75 -13.28 10.35
CA HIS A 154 -7.59 -13.08 11.54
C HIS A 154 -6.80 -13.09 12.84
N GLY A 155 -5.57 -13.63 12.87
CA GLY A 155 -4.68 -13.57 14.02
C GLY A 155 -4.22 -12.14 14.34
N LEU A 156 -4.36 -11.20 13.41
CA LEU A 156 -4.03 -9.79 13.61
C LEU A 156 -5.13 -9.00 14.33
N ARG A 157 -6.37 -9.50 14.38
CA ARG A 157 -7.54 -8.74 14.84
C ARG A 157 -7.38 -8.16 16.24
N GLU A 158 -7.02 -9.00 17.22
CA GLU A 158 -6.85 -8.55 18.61
C GLU A 158 -5.81 -7.43 18.71
N ARG A 159 -4.68 -7.61 18.01
CA ARG A 159 -3.57 -6.66 17.97
C ARG A 159 -3.97 -5.34 17.29
N VAL A 160 -4.68 -5.41 16.16
CA VAL A 160 -5.15 -4.22 15.42
C VAL A 160 -6.21 -3.46 16.21
N LEU A 161 -7.17 -4.15 16.84
CA LEU A 161 -8.15 -3.51 17.72
C LEU A 161 -7.47 -2.77 18.89
N TRP A 162 -6.41 -3.37 19.46
CA TRP A 162 -5.63 -2.71 20.50
C TRP A 162 -4.93 -1.44 19.97
N TYR A 163 -4.34 -1.48 18.76
CA TYR A 163 -3.74 -0.29 18.14
C TYR A 163 -4.80 0.79 17.87
N PHE A 164 -5.94 0.45 17.31
CA PHE A 164 -7.04 1.38 17.07
C PHE A 164 -7.49 2.10 18.34
N GLU A 165 -7.60 1.41 19.46
CA GLU A 165 -7.93 2.05 20.74
C GLU A 165 -6.83 3.02 21.19
N ARG A 166 -5.55 2.65 21.02
CA ARG A 166 -4.43 3.54 21.32
C ARG A 166 -4.45 4.79 20.45
N VAL A 167 -4.69 4.65 19.15
CA VAL A 167 -4.75 5.78 18.22
C VAL A 167 -5.93 6.66 18.55
N ARG A 168 -7.11 6.10 18.85
CA ARG A 168 -8.31 6.87 19.22
C ARG A 168 -8.11 7.75 20.45
N VAL A 169 -7.34 7.28 21.44
CA VAL A 169 -7.03 8.05 22.66
C VAL A 169 -6.02 9.18 22.40
N ASN A 170 -5.09 9.00 21.46
CA ASN A 170 -3.95 9.91 21.29
C ASN A 170 -4.01 10.78 20.02
N ALA A 171 -4.77 10.38 19.00
CA ALA A 171 -4.82 11.06 17.71
C ALA A 171 -5.82 12.21 17.72
N SER A 172 -5.34 13.37 17.26
CA SER A 172 -6.14 14.60 17.12
C SER A 172 -6.92 14.67 15.80
N PHE A 173 -6.82 13.66 14.92
CA PHE A 173 -7.39 13.69 13.57
C PHE A 173 -8.81 13.10 13.56
N GLU A 174 -9.84 13.95 13.49
CA GLU A 174 -11.25 13.53 13.45
C GLU A 174 -11.56 12.55 12.30
N GLY A 175 -10.90 12.71 11.15
CA GLY A 175 -11.03 11.81 10.01
C GLY A 175 -10.60 10.38 10.35
N ALA A 176 -9.39 10.22 10.90
CA ALA A 176 -8.86 8.92 11.33
C ALA A 176 -9.74 8.31 12.44
N GLN A 177 -10.26 9.11 13.38
CA GLN A 177 -11.16 8.60 14.42
C GLN A 177 -12.47 8.02 13.85
N ARG A 178 -13.03 8.61 12.78
CA ARG A 178 -14.21 8.06 12.10
C ARG A 178 -13.89 6.72 11.43
N LEU A 179 -12.76 6.64 10.72
CA LEU A 179 -12.31 5.39 10.08
C LEU A 179 -12.06 4.29 11.10
N ILE A 180 -11.38 4.60 12.20
CA ILE A 180 -11.14 3.65 13.30
C ILE A 180 -12.46 3.08 13.83
N ARG A 181 -13.48 3.91 14.06
CA ARG A 181 -14.79 3.42 14.52
C ARG A 181 -15.42 2.46 13.52
N SER A 182 -15.42 2.82 12.23
CA SER A 182 -15.94 1.97 11.17
C SER A 182 -15.25 0.60 11.15
N TRP A 183 -13.91 0.58 11.19
CA TRP A 183 -13.15 -0.66 11.23
C TRP A 183 -13.39 -1.47 12.49
N MET A 184 -13.48 -0.84 13.66
CA MET A 184 -13.78 -1.55 14.91
C MET A 184 -15.17 -2.20 14.88
N GLU A 185 -16.16 -1.57 14.26
CA GLU A 185 -17.50 -2.16 14.07
C GLU A 185 -17.43 -3.38 13.15
N GLU A 186 -16.73 -3.27 12.02
CA GLU A 186 -16.55 -4.37 11.06
C GLU A 186 -15.80 -5.56 11.68
N LEU A 187 -14.71 -5.32 12.40
CA LEU A 187 -13.87 -6.38 12.97
C LEU A 187 -14.50 -7.11 14.16
N ASN A 188 -15.50 -6.50 14.82
CA ASN A 188 -16.26 -7.11 15.91
C ASN A 188 -17.54 -7.81 15.45
N SER A 189 -17.90 -7.71 14.15
CA SER A 189 -19.01 -8.44 13.55
C SER A 189 -18.65 -9.88 13.19
#